data_AF-A0A4Q0Z2K1-F1
#
_entry.id   AF-A0A4Q0Z2K1-F1
#
_cell.length_a   1.000
_cell.length_b   1.000
_cell.length_c   1.000
_cell.angle_alpha   90.00
_cell.angle_beta   90.00
_cell.angle_gamma   90.00
#
_symmetry.space_group_name_H-M   'P 1'
#
loop_
_entity.id
_entity.type
_entity.pdbx_description
1 polymer ?
#
loop_
_entity_poly.entity_id
_entity_poly.type
_entity_poly.pdbx_seq_one_letter_code
_entity_poly.pdbx_strand_id
1 'polypeptide(L)'
;MKTTYEDKIELFDSFYAWLKEDGLKPYKSERLHRKAIFSNLINDEKLTLENFKDFLDYKKINDMIDKRIIYKQIDSIIINIEIKQNYYIILTKESKIKVLKKNIDELIGKCIRDEHG
;
A
#
# COMPACT_ATOMS: atom_id res chain seq x y z
N MET A 1 -0.61 -12.35 -15.89
CA MET A 1 -0.05 -11.23 -16.66
C MET A 1 1.47 -11.25 -16.51
N LYS A 2 2.23 -11.22 -17.62
CA LYS A 2 3.69 -11.06 -17.58
C LYS A 2 3.97 -9.61 -17.18
N THR A 3 4.52 -9.38 -15.99
CA THR A 3 5.04 -8.07 -15.58
C THR A 3 6.18 -7.71 -16.54
N THR A 4 6.05 -6.60 -17.25
CA THR A 4 7.09 -6.11 -18.16
C THR A 4 8.27 -5.58 -17.35
N TYR A 5 9.42 -5.38 -18.01
CA TYR A 5 10.57 -4.76 -17.35
C TYR A 5 10.28 -3.31 -16.96
N GLU A 6 9.48 -2.60 -17.76
CA GLU A 6 9.01 -1.24 -17.47
C GLU A 6 8.15 -1.19 -16.21
N ASP A 7 7.21 -2.13 -16.04
CA ASP A 7 6.35 -2.23 -14.84
C ASP A 7 7.18 -2.35 -13.54
N LYS A 8 8.32 -3.06 -13.60
CA LYS A 8 9.21 -3.24 -12.45
C LYS A 8 9.95 -1.95 -12.11
N ILE A 9 10.34 -1.16 -13.11
CA ILE A 9 10.99 0.13 -12.90
C ILE A 9 10.00 1.12 -12.30
N GLU A 10 8.79 1.23 -12.86
CA GLU A 10 7.75 2.12 -12.34
C GLU A 10 7.36 1.78 -10.90
N LEU A 11 7.28 0.49 -10.57
CA LEU A 11 7.01 0.03 -9.21
C LEU A 11 8.14 0.43 -8.25
N PHE A 12 9.40 0.28 -8.67
CA PHE A 12 10.54 0.69 -7.87
C PHE A 12 10.59 2.21 -7.67
N ASP A 13 10.27 2.98 -8.70
CA ASP A 13 10.26 4.44 -8.63
C ASP A 13 9.17 4.94 -7.69
N SER A 14 7.99 4.31 -7.73
CA SER A 14 6.90 4.56 -6.78
C SER A 14 7.29 4.20 -5.35
N PHE A 15 7.96 3.05 -5.16
CA PHE A 15 8.47 2.64 -3.84
C PHE A 15 9.50 3.64 -3.29
N TYR A 16 10.42 4.09 -4.14
CA TYR A 16 11.44 5.06 -3.73
C TYR A 16 10.85 6.43 -3.40
N ALA A 17 9.81 6.87 -4.13
CA ALA A 17 9.07 8.08 -3.81
C ALA A 17 8.36 7.97 -2.45
N TRP A 18 7.70 6.83 -2.18
CA TRP A 18 7.07 6.56 -0.89
C TRP A 18 8.07 6.59 0.28
N LEU A 19 9.25 5.99 0.10
CA LEU A 19 10.32 6.07 1.11
C LEU A 19 10.77 7.52 1.37
N LYS A 20 10.85 8.35 0.33
CA LYS A 20 11.20 9.77 0.47
C LYS A 20 10.15 10.54 1.28
N GLU A 21 8.87 10.25 1.08
CA GLU A 21 7.77 10.85 1.85
C GLU A 21 7.81 10.45 3.33
N ASP A 22 8.19 9.20 3.62
CA ASP A 22 8.42 8.71 4.99
C ASP A 22 9.67 9.35 5.66
N GLY A 23 10.47 10.11 4.89
CA GLY A 23 11.59 10.89 5.40
C GLY A 23 12.97 10.33 5.03
N LEU A 24 13.04 9.34 4.14
CA LEU A 24 14.31 8.78 3.67
C LEU A 24 15.11 9.83 2.89
N LYS A 25 16.22 10.30 3.47
CA LYS A 25 17.11 11.29 2.85
C LYS A 25 18.41 10.65 2.33
N PRO A 26 18.80 10.88 1.07
CA PRO A 26 20.10 10.43 0.59
C PRO A 26 21.23 11.21 1.27
N TYR A 27 22.24 10.50 1.76
CA TYR A 27 23.38 11.11 2.46
C TYR A 27 24.33 11.90 1.54
N LYS A 28 24.50 11.46 0.28
CA LYS A 28 25.41 12.10 -0.69
C LYS A 28 24.80 12.26 -2.08
N SER A 29 24.34 11.16 -2.68
CA SER A 29 23.82 11.15 -4.05
C SER A 29 22.56 10.30 -4.12
N GLU A 30 21.50 10.90 -4.62
CA GLU A 30 20.24 10.21 -4.89
C GLU A 30 20.43 9.02 -5.84
N ARG A 31 21.24 9.19 -6.89
CA ARG A 31 21.54 8.13 -7.86
C ARG A 31 22.18 6.91 -7.19
N LEU A 32 23.18 7.12 -6.33
CA LEU A 32 23.83 6.03 -5.61
C LEU A 32 22.89 5.39 -4.59
N HIS A 33 22.04 6.20 -3.95
CA HIS A 33 21.08 5.71 -2.97
C HIS A 33 19.99 4.84 -3.62
N ARG A 34 19.41 5.27 -4.74
CA ARG A 34 18.49 4.45 -5.55
C ARG A 34 19.13 3.12 -5.95
N LYS A 35 20.37 3.16 -6.44
CA LYS A 35 21.10 1.93 -6.81
C LYS A 35 21.30 0.99 -5.62
N ALA A 36 21.61 1.52 -4.44
CA ALA A 36 21.79 0.72 -3.22
C ALA A 36 20.48 0.03 -2.81
N ILE A 37 19.37 0.77 -2.75
CA ILE A 37 18.05 0.21 -2.38
C ILE A 37 17.59 -0.81 -3.40
N PHE A 38 17.79 -0.55 -4.70
CA PHE A 38 17.46 -1.51 -5.76
C PHE A 38 18.27 -2.81 -5.60
N SER A 39 19.57 -2.69 -5.33
CA SER A 39 20.43 -3.85 -5.08
C SER A 39 20.01 -4.62 -3.83
N ASN A 40 19.65 -3.92 -2.74
CA ASN A 40 19.17 -4.54 -1.52
C ASN A 40 17.87 -5.30 -1.75
N LEU A 41 16.97 -4.75 -2.56
CA LEU A 41 15.71 -5.40 -2.93
C LEU A 41 15.94 -6.67 -3.76
N ILE A 42 16.89 -6.66 -4.70
CA ILE A 42 17.27 -7.84 -5.49
C ILE A 42 17.93 -8.92 -4.61
N ASN A 43 18.71 -8.50 -3.61
CA ASN A 43 19.43 -9.39 -2.71
C ASN A 43 18.58 -9.85 -1.51
N ASP A 44 17.26 -9.64 -1.55
CA ASP A 44 16.34 -10.03 -0.49
C ASP A 44 16.76 -9.53 0.91
N GLU A 45 17.31 -8.32 0.97
CA GLU A 45 17.74 -7.71 2.23
C GLU A 45 16.50 -7.47 3.10
N LYS A 46 16.55 -7.95 4.35
CA LYS A 46 15.38 -8.12 5.21
C LYS A 46 14.62 -6.81 5.43
N LEU A 47 15.31 -5.72 5.78
CA LEU A 47 14.68 -4.43 6.06
C LEU A 47 14.09 -3.82 4.79
N THR A 48 14.80 -3.96 3.67
CA THR A 48 14.33 -3.47 2.38
C THR A 48 13.09 -4.23 1.89
N LEU A 49 13.03 -5.55 2.13
CA LEU A 49 11.86 -6.38 1.86
C LEU A 49 10.68 -6.05 2.77
N GLU A 50 10.91 -5.79 4.05
CA GLU A 50 9.87 -5.38 4.99
C GLU A 50 9.25 -4.05 4.54
N ASN A 51 10.08 -3.04 4.25
CA ASN A 51 9.63 -1.76 3.71
C ASN A 51 8.88 -1.91 2.37
N PHE A 52 9.35 -2.80 1.50
CA PHE A 52 8.70 -3.06 0.22
C PHE A 52 7.32 -3.71 0.40
N LYS A 53 7.17 -4.62 1.36
CA LYS A 53 5.85 -5.19 1.72
C LYS A 53 4.91 -4.13 2.26
N ASP A 54 5.40 -3.27 3.16
CA ASP A 54 4.61 -2.16 3.70
C ASP A 54 4.16 -1.20 2.60
N PHE A 55 5.02 -0.92 1.61
CA PHE A 55 4.66 -0.14 0.43
C PHE A 55 3.59 -0.83 -0.43
N LEU A 56 3.69 -2.13 -0.66
CA LEU A 56 2.67 -2.87 -1.42
C LEU A 56 1.32 -2.86 -0.70
N ASP A 57 1.32 -3.01 0.63
CA ASP A 57 0.12 -2.90 1.44
C ASP A 57 -0.45 -1.48 1.39
N TYR A 58 0.39 -0.46 1.54
CA TYR A 58 -0.01 0.95 1.37
C TYR A 58 -0.65 1.20 0.01
N LYS A 59 -0.04 0.72 -1.09
CA LYS A 59 -0.56 0.88 -2.44
C LYS A 59 -1.93 0.20 -2.61
N LYS A 60 -2.06 -1.06 -2.15
CA LYS A 60 -3.34 -1.79 -2.17
C LYS A 60 -4.43 -1.05 -1.42
N ILE A 61 -4.09 -0.45 -0.27
CA ILE A 61 -5.00 0.26 0.61
C ILE A 61 -5.41 1.61 0.00
N ASN A 62 -4.46 2.34 -0.58
CA ASN A 62 -4.75 3.58 -1.28
C ASN A 62 -5.68 3.36 -2.48
N ASP A 63 -5.52 2.25 -3.21
CA ASP A 63 -6.44 1.87 -4.29
C ASP A 63 -7.88 1.63 -3.78
N MET A 64 -8.09 1.42 -2.47
CA MET A 64 -9.43 1.31 -1.90
C MET A 64 -10.05 2.67 -1.57
N ILE A 65 -9.27 3.74 -1.50
CA ILE A 65 -9.80 5.07 -1.26
C ILE A 65 -10.75 5.45 -2.40
N ASP A 66 -11.83 6.15 -2.05
CA ASP A 66 -12.96 6.49 -2.92
C ASP A 66 -13.80 5.30 -3.41
N LYS A 67 -13.46 4.07 -3.03
CA LYS A 67 -14.31 2.90 -3.28
C LYS A 67 -15.42 2.79 -2.24
N ARG A 68 -16.57 2.27 -2.69
CA ARG A 68 -17.68 1.88 -1.82
C ARG A 68 -17.29 0.60 -1.07
N ILE A 69 -17.59 0.57 0.22
CA ILE A 69 -17.38 -0.58 1.09
C ILE A 69 -18.70 -0.97 1.74
N ILE A 70 -19.02 -2.27 1.69
CA ILE A 70 -20.10 -2.88 2.45
C ILE A 70 -19.49 -3.79 3.51
N TYR A 71 -19.43 -3.33 4.76
CA TYR A 71 -18.85 -4.08 5.87
C TYR A 71 -19.68 -3.96 7.14
N LYS A 72 -20.14 -5.11 7.67
CA LYS A 72 -20.98 -5.19 8.90
C LYS A 72 -22.17 -4.22 8.89
N GLN A 73 -22.91 -4.19 7.77
CA GLN A 73 -24.07 -3.30 7.54
C GLN A 73 -23.73 -1.82 7.38
N ILE A 74 -22.44 -1.45 7.36
CA ILE A 74 -22.00 -0.12 6.96
C ILE A 74 -21.78 -0.16 5.45
N ASP A 75 -22.51 0.69 4.75
CA ASP A 75 -22.40 0.92 3.31
C ASP A 75 -22.00 2.37 3.09
N SER A 76 -20.73 2.60 2.81
CA SER A 76 -20.20 3.95 2.68
C SER A 76 -18.99 3.99 1.75
N ILE A 77 -18.58 5.19 1.36
CA ILE A 77 -17.34 5.42 0.61
C ILE A 77 -16.16 5.58 1.59
N ILE A 78 -15.04 4.94 1.26
CA ILE A 78 -13.77 5.07 1.97
C ILE A 78 -13.16 6.43 1.64
N ILE A 79 -12.93 7.26 2.66
CA ILE A 79 -12.24 8.56 2.51
C ILE A 79 -10.75 8.39 2.73
N ASN A 80 -10.37 7.59 3.72
CA ASN A 80 -8.99 7.42 4.12
C ASN A 80 -8.82 6.11 4.90
N ILE A 81 -7.61 5.56 4.93
CA ILE A 81 -7.28 4.39 5.73
C ILE A 81 -5.98 4.65 6.49
N GLU A 82 -6.04 4.57 7.82
CA GLU A 82 -4.85 4.60 8.65
C GLU A 82 -4.34 3.19 8.92
N ILE A 83 -3.05 2.98 8.68
CA ILE A 83 -2.36 1.72 8.97
C ILE A 83 -1.79 1.78 10.39
N LYS A 84 -2.19 0.86 11.27
CA LYS A 84 -1.55 0.63 12.57
C LYS A 84 -0.94 -0.77 12.60
N GLN A 85 -0.10 -1.05 13.61
CA GLN A 85 0.64 -2.32 13.72
C GLN A 85 -0.23 -3.57 13.49
N ASN A 86 -1.40 -3.66 14.13
CA ASN A 86 -2.26 -4.86 14.08
C ASN A 86 -3.63 -4.66 13.41
N TYR A 87 -3.97 -3.44 13.03
CA TYR A 87 -5.28 -3.12 12.48
C TYR A 87 -5.22 -1.91 11.54
N TYR A 88 -6.18 -1.86 10.62
CA TYR A 88 -6.50 -0.73 9.77
C TYR A 88 -7.67 0.05 10.39
N ILE A 89 -7.62 1.38 10.30
CA ILE A 89 -8.74 2.26 10.60
C ILE A 89 -9.22 2.83 9.28
N ILE A 90 -10.38 2.37 8.80
CA ILE A 90 -11.01 2.87 7.60
C ILE A 90 -11.91 4.03 8.00
N LEU A 91 -11.59 5.23 7.56
CA LEU A 91 -12.44 6.39 7.67
C LEU A 91 -13.40 6.42 6.48
N THR A 92 -14.69 6.48 6.78
CA THR A 92 -15.75 6.67 5.79
C THR A 92 -16.46 8.01 6.04
N LYS A 93 -17.36 8.40 5.12
CA LYS A 93 -18.18 9.61 5.30
C LYS A 93 -19.01 9.59 6.57
N GLU A 94 -19.50 8.42 6.96
CA GLU A 94 -20.48 8.29 8.04
C GLU A 94 -19.89 7.68 9.31
N SER A 95 -18.75 7.00 9.24
CA SER A 95 -18.23 6.21 10.35
C SER A 95 -16.73 5.92 10.25
N LYS A 96 -16.16 5.42 11.35
CA LYS A 96 -14.80 4.88 11.40
C LYS A 96 -14.86 3.39 11.68
N ILE A 97 -14.30 2.57 10.80
CA ILE A 97 -14.31 1.11 10.89
C ILE A 97 -12.92 0.62 11.28
N LYS A 98 -12.84 -0.16 12.35
CA LYS A 98 -11.59 -0.81 12.78
C LYS A 98 -11.56 -2.25 12.28
N VAL A 99 -10.52 -2.60 11.52
CA VAL A 99 -10.39 -3.90 10.86
C VAL A 99 -9.03 -4.50 11.20
N LEU A 100 -8.98 -5.71 11.74
CA LEU A 100 -7.71 -6.39 12.00
C LEU A 100 -6.99 -6.68 10.69
N LYS A 101 -5.65 -6.58 10.64
CA LYS A 101 -4.88 -6.83 9.42
C LYS A 101 -5.22 -8.18 8.77
N LYS A 102 -5.39 -9.22 9.59
CA LYS A 102 -5.80 -10.58 9.15
C LYS A 102 -7.15 -10.66 8.41
N ASN A 103 -7.99 -9.64 8.54
CA ASN A 103 -9.33 -9.59 7.93
C ASN A 103 -9.41 -8.58 6.77
N ILE A 104 -8.29 -7.95 6.38
CA ILE A 104 -8.31 -6.93 5.31
C ILE A 104 -8.62 -7.56 3.94
N ASP A 105 -8.12 -8.77 3.67
CA ASP A 105 -8.35 -9.47 2.41
C ASP A 105 -9.84 -9.78 2.20
N GLU A 106 -10.56 -10.12 3.28
CA GLU A 106 -12.01 -10.32 3.25
C GLU A 106 -12.76 -9.03 2.87
N LEU A 107 -12.25 -7.90 3.34
CA LEU A 107 -12.82 -6.59 3.13
C LEU A 107 -12.56 -6.08 1.70
N ILE A 108 -11.35 -6.29 1.19
CA ILE A 108 -10.99 -6.04 -0.21
C ILE A 108 -11.89 -6.84 -1.15
N GLY A 109 -12.08 -8.13 -0.87
CA GLY A 109 -12.95 -9.00 -1.69
C GLY A 109 -14.42 -8.58 -1.72
N LYS A 110 -14.87 -7.79 -0.74
CA LYS A 110 -16.22 -7.21 -0.69
C LYS A 110 -16.32 -5.85 -1.40
N CYS A 111 -15.26 -5.04 -1.39
CA CYS A 111 -15.23 -3.75 -2.11
C CYS A 111 -15.23 -3.93 -3.64
N ILE A 112 -14.61 -5.00 -4.16
CA ILE A 112 -14.46 -5.22 -5.61
C ILE A 112 -15.76 -5.70 -6.28
N ARG A 113 -16.69 -6.33 -5.53
CA ARG A 113 -17.87 -6.97 -6.12
C ARG A 113 -18.91 -5.99 -6.69
N ASP A 114 -18.84 -4.71 -6.36
CA ASP A 114 -19.81 -3.71 -6.82
C ASP A 114 -19.40 -2.99 -8.11
N GLU A 115 -18.23 -3.28 -8.71
CA GLU A 115 -17.83 -2.70 -10.01
C GLU A 115 -18.42 -3.46 -11.23
N HIS A 116 -19.19 -4.52 -11.01
CA HIS A 116 -19.84 -5.32 -12.06
C HIS A 116 -21.35 -5.57 -11.84
N GLY A 117 -22.04 -4.69 -11.11
CA GLY A 117 -23.50 -4.70 -10.96
C GLY A 117 -24.18 -3.70 -11.88
#